data_AF-A9DY09-F1
#
_entry.id   AF-A9DY09-F1
#
_cell.length_a   1.000
_cell.length_b   1.000
_cell.length_c   1.000
_cell.angle_alpha   90.00
_cell.angle_beta   90.00
_cell.angle_gamma   90.00
#
_symmetry.space_group_name_H-M   'P 1'
#
loop_
_entity.id
_entity.type
_entity.pdbx_description
1 polymer ?
#
loop_
_entity_poly.entity_id
_entity_poly.type
_entity_poly.pdbx_seq_one_letter_code
_entity_poly.pdbx_strand_id
1 'polypeptide(L)'
;MGKRKISLNNPWFVTLISTMVGIIAGLYITSFFESNRLYNAKENALKQVESELKDNYKLLKEFNERLSEKYEPVGYILSNLNEEMNLIIHKDSLESFKKNTEKVFTYDSFTAVDETKIKLHGDFDFNIEAGLMGRNLSDIVWNSYKQTNYLSITDFECLTAIETYYQLQKEVNGKTEVWKNDFFQADFTSNLEETNKFMNNWRVLLMKQKLLLDYYKFIDNILANCE
;
A
#
# COMPACT_ATOMS: atom_id res chain seq x y z
N MET A 1 44.96 -6.14 64.12
CA MET A 1 44.47 -6.37 62.74
C MET A 1 45.22 -5.44 61.79
N GLY A 2 46.32 -5.92 61.19
CA GLY A 2 47.16 -5.12 60.30
C GLY A 2 46.52 -4.97 58.92
N LYS A 3 46.22 -3.73 58.51
CA LYS A 3 45.86 -3.41 57.12
C LYS A 3 47.07 -3.75 56.23
N ARG A 4 46.98 -4.81 55.42
CA ARG A 4 47.94 -5.07 54.34
C ARG A 4 47.89 -3.87 53.38
N LYS A 5 48.94 -3.03 53.41
CA LYS A 5 49.15 -1.99 52.40
C LYS A 5 49.50 -2.70 51.09
N ILE A 6 48.57 -2.73 50.15
CA ILE A 6 48.85 -3.14 48.77
C ILE A 6 49.84 -2.12 48.21
N SER A 7 51.07 -2.55 47.93
CA SER A 7 52.09 -1.70 47.33
C SER A 7 51.75 -1.53 45.84
N LEU A 8 51.40 -0.30 45.44
CA LEU A 8 51.19 0.10 44.05
C LEU A 8 52.49 0.10 43.21
N ASN A 9 53.66 -0.15 43.83
CA ASN A 9 54.96 -0.17 43.17
C ASN A 9 55.44 -1.57 42.75
N ASN A 10 54.58 -2.60 42.78
CA ASN A 10 54.95 -3.92 42.23
C ASN A 10 54.76 -3.91 40.69
N PRO A 11 55.83 -4.08 39.89
CA PRO A 11 55.74 -4.05 38.42
C PRO A 11 54.70 -5.03 37.85
N TRP A 12 54.54 -6.20 38.46
CA TRP A 12 53.54 -7.19 38.04
C TRP A 12 52.09 -6.74 38.29
N PHE A 13 51.86 -6.00 39.37
CA PHE A 13 50.54 -5.47 39.69
C PHE A 13 50.16 -4.31 38.76
N VAL A 14 51.13 -3.44 38.43
CA VAL A 14 50.96 -2.36 37.46
C VAL A 14 50.67 -2.93 36.05
N THR A 15 51.41 -3.95 35.61
CA THR A 15 51.16 -4.62 34.32
C THR A 15 49.81 -5.31 34.26
N LEU A 16 49.38 -5.98 35.34
CA LEU A 16 48.07 -6.62 35.41
C LEU A 16 46.93 -5.60 35.32
N ILE A 17 47.01 -4.52 36.11
CA ILE A 17 46.01 -3.44 36.07
C ILE A 17 46.01 -2.74 34.70
N SER A 18 47.18 -2.44 34.13
CA SER A 18 47.27 -1.82 32.81
C SER A 18 46.66 -2.69 31.71
N THR A 19 46.86 -4.01 31.77
CA THR A 19 46.24 -4.96 30.83
C THR A 19 44.74 -5.02 31.02
N MET A 20 44.24 -5.10 32.27
CA MET A 20 42.80 -5.12 32.55
C MET A 20 42.12 -3.81 32.12
N VAL A 21 42.73 -2.66 32.42
CA VAL A 21 42.24 -1.34 31.99
C VAL A 21 42.26 -1.22 30.47
N GLY A 22 43.31 -1.70 29.80
CA GLY A 22 43.41 -1.72 28.33
C GLY A 22 42.32 -2.58 27.68
N ILE A 23 42.04 -3.78 28.23
CA ILE A 23 40.96 -4.65 27.76
C ILE A 23 39.60 -4.00 27.99
N ILE A 24 39.34 -3.47 29.19
CA ILE A 24 38.06 -2.82 29.52
C ILE A 24 37.83 -1.59 28.63
N ALA A 25 38.85 -0.75 28.47
CA ALA A 25 38.78 0.43 27.60
C ALA A 25 38.59 0.02 26.13
N GLY A 26 39.30 -1.01 25.65
CA GLY A 26 39.11 -1.55 24.30
C GLY A 26 37.70 -2.08 24.07
N LEU A 27 37.15 -2.86 25.01
CA LEU A 27 35.77 -3.35 24.94
C LEU A 27 34.75 -2.20 24.95
N TYR A 28 34.96 -1.19 25.79
CA TYR A 28 34.10 -0.01 25.84
C TYR A 28 34.10 0.77 24.53
N ILE A 29 35.29 1.04 23.97
CA ILE A 29 35.44 1.76 22.69
C ILE A 29 34.79 0.97 21.55
N THR A 30 35.04 -0.33 21.46
CA THR A 30 34.43 -1.19 20.43
C THR A 30 32.91 -1.21 20.57
N SER A 31 32.40 -1.40 21.78
CA SER A 31 30.94 -1.39 22.05
C SER A 31 30.31 -0.03 21.70
N PHE A 32 30.99 1.08 21.98
CA PHE A 32 30.54 2.42 21.61
C PHE A 32 30.46 2.59 20.08
N PHE A 33 31.50 2.19 19.34
CA PHE A 33 31.50 2.27 17.88
C PHE A 33 30.47 1.33 17.24
N GLU A 34 30.31 0.11 17.75
CA GLU A 34 29.30 -0.84 17.28
C GLU A 34 27.88 -0.32 17.51
N SER A 35 27.62 0.25 18.69
CA SER A 35 26.34 0.87 19.02
C SER A 35 26.04 2.04 18.07
N ASN A 36 27.00 2.95 17.87
CA ASN A 36 26.81 4.09 16.97
C ASN A 36 26.59 3.65 15.51
N ARG A 37 27.31 2.62 15.05
CA ARG A 37 27.10 2.02 13.73
C ARG A 37 25.69 1.45 13.60
N LEU A 38 25.20 0.77 14.64
CA LEU A 38 23.86 0.19 14.68
C LEU A 38 22.77 1.27 14.62
N TYR A 39 22.92 2.37 15.36
CA TYR A 39 22.00 3.52 15.32
C TYR A 39 21.95 4.19 13.95
N ASN A 40 23.12 4.48 13.34
CA ASN A 40 23.16 5.08 12.01
C ASN A 40 22.54 4.16 10.94
N ALA A 41 22.74 2.85 11.09
CA ALA A 41 22.17 1.88 10.18
C ALA A 41 20.64 1.73 10.35
N LYS A 42 20.13 1.80 11.59
CA LYS A 42 18.69 1.91 11.91
C LYS A 42 18.09 3.13 11.21
N GLU A 43 18.68 4.31 11.40
CA GLU A 43 18.20 5.56 10.83
C GLU A 43 18.14 5.51 9.29
N ASN A 44 19.20 5.02 8.66
CA ASN A 44 19.22 4.85 7.20
C ASN A 44 18.16 3.85 6.71
N ALA A 45 17.93 2.76 7.45
CA ALA A 45 16.91 1.78 7.11
C ALA A 45 15.49 2.34 7.28
N LEU A 46 15.24 3.13 8.33
CA LEU A 46 13.97 3.84 8.53
C LEU A 46 13.70 4.85 7.42
N LYS A 47 14.71 5.58 6.93
CA LYS A 47 14.58 6.45 5.75
C LYS A 47 14.19 5.69 4.48
N GLN A 48 14.67 4.45 4.32
CA GLN A 48 14.24 3.61 3.20
C GLN A 48 12.79 3.15 3.37
N VAL A 49 12.38 2.79 4.58
CA VAL A 49 10.97 2.43 4.90
C VAL A 49 10.06 3.63 4.61
N GLU A 50 10.44 4.82 5.05
CA GLU A 50 9.74 6.07 4.75
C GLU A 50 9.58 6.28 3.23
N SER A 51 10.66 6.12 2.47
CA SER A 51 10.62 6.25 1.02
C SER A 51 9.67 5.24 0.37
N GLU A 52 9.73 3.96 0.75
CA GLU A 52 8.83 2.92 0.23
C GLU A 52 7.36 3.26 0.54
N LEU A 53 7.06 3.70 1.76
CA LEU A 53 5.71 4.08 2.15
C LEU A 53 5.21 5.32 1.38
N LYS A 54 6.07 6.31 1.13
CA LYS A 54 5.73 7.50 0.33
C LYS A 54 5.48 7.16 -1.14
N ASP A 55 6.28 6.26 -1.71
CA ASP A 55 6.09 5.76 -3.07
C ASP A 55 4.79 4.94 -3.18
N ASN A 56 4.51 4.08 -2.20
CA ASN A 56 3.26 3.34 -2.11
C ASN A 56 2.05 4.27 -1.98
N TYR A 57 2.15 5.34 -1.18
CA TYR A 57 1.09 6.35 -1.07
C TYR A 57 0.79 6.99 -2.43
N LYS A 58 1.83 7.44 -3.16
CA LYS A 58 1.68 8.05 -4.48
C LYS A 58 1.00 7.09 -5.46
N LEU A 59 1.46 5.85 -5.52
CA LEU A 59 0.90 4.82 -6.38
C LEU A 59 -0.56 4.53 -6.03
N LEU A 60 -0.87 4.36 -4.75
CA LEU A 60 -2.23 4.11 -4.26
C LEU A 60 -3.17 5.25 -4.61
N LYS A 61 -2.72 6.50 -4.42
CA LYS A 61 -3.51 7.70 -4.69
C LYS A 61 -3.86 7.79 -6.17
N GLU A 62 -2.86 7.66 -7.03
CA GLU A 62 -3.05 7.71 -8.48
C GLU A 62 -3.99 6.60 -8.95
N PHE A 63 -3.80 5.37 -8.46
CA PHE A 63 -4.68 4.25 -8.81
C PHE A 63 -6.11 4.44 -8.31
N ASN A 64 -6.29 4.96 -7.08
CA ASN A 64 -7.61 5.24 -6.51
C ASN A 64 -8.34 6.33 -7.29
N GLU A 65 -7.66 7.41 -7.69
CA GLU A 65 -8.24 8.50 -8.48
C GLU A 65 -8.77 7.98 -9.82
N ARG A 66 -7.96 7.19 -10.54
CA ARG A 66 -8.35 6.59 -11.83
C ARG A 66 -9.53 5.63 -11.70
N LEU A 67 -9.51 4.76 -10.69
CA LEU A 67 -10.62 3.82 -10.45
C LEU A 67 -11.91 4.53 -10.03
N SER A 68 -11.81 5.50 -9.13
CA SER A 68 -12.97 6.22 -8.60
C SER A 68 -13.67 7.02 -9.69
N GLU A 69 -12.91 7.63 -10.60
CA GLU A 69 -13.45 8.39 -11.73
C GLU A 69 -14.32 7.53 -12.67
N LYS A 70 -13.96 6.25 -12.84
CA LYS A 70 -14.67 5.34 -13.75
C LYS A 70 -15.77 4.53 -13.05
N TYR A 71 -15.79 4.45 -11.73
CA TYR A 71 -16.72 3.60 -10.98
C TYR A 71 -18.20 3.89 -11.26
N GLU A 72 -18.63 5.15 -11.09
CA GLU A 72 -20.04 5.53 -11.28
C GLU A 72 -20.49 5.39 -12.75
N PRO A 73 -19.75 5.89 -13.76
CA PRO A 73 -20.11 5.68 -15.16
C PRO A 73 -20.25 4.20 -15.55
N VAL A 74 -19.31 3.34 -15.11
CA VAL A 74 -19.39 1.90 -15.40
C VAL A 74 -20.56 1.27 -14.66
N GLY A 75 -20.78 1.59 -13.40
CA GLY A 75 -21.93 1.11 -12.63
C GLY A 75 -23.25 1.47 -13.28
N TYR A 76 -23.36 2.69 -13.81
CA TYR A 76 -24.55 3.13 -14.53
C TYR A 76 -24.79 2.33 -15.83
N ILE A 77 -23.75 2.05 -16.62
CA ILE A 77 -23.87 1.19 -17.81
C ILE A 77 -24.35 -0.21 -17.41
N LEU A 78 -23.68 -0.81 -16.45
CA LEU A 78 -23.95 -2.17 -16.01
C LEU A 78 -25.36 -2.33 -15.41
N SER A 79 -25.89 -1.28 -14.76
CA SER A 79 -27.27 -1.26 -14.24
C SER A 79 -28.36 -1.23 -15.32
N ASN A 80 -28.01 -0.86 -16.55
CA ASN A 80 -28.93 -0.79 -17.70
C ASN A 80 -28.79 -1.99 -18.64
N LEU A 81 -28.07 -3.04 -18.21
CA LEU A 81 -28.03 -4.32 -18.91
C LEU A 81 -29.29 -5.14 -18.61
N ASN A 82 -29.86 -5.77 -19.64
CA ASN A 82 -30.93 -6.76 -19.46
C ASN A 82 -30.35 -8.16 -19.18
N GLU A 83 -31.22 -9.17 -19.05
CA GLU A 83 -30.81 -10.57 -18.81
C GLU A 83 -29.92 -11.17 -19.93
N GLU A 84 -30.02 -10.63 -21.15
CA GLU A 84 -29.21 -11.00 -22.30
C GLU A 84 -27.95 -10.14 -22.43
N MET A 85 -27.63 -9.33 -21.43
CA MET A 85 -26.47 -8.42 -21.39
C MET A 85 -26.46 -7.38 -22.52
N ASN A 86 -27.66 -7.03 -23.00
CA ASN A 86 -27.88 -5.94 -23.93
C ASN A 86 -28.14 -4.64 -23.16
N LEU A 87 -27.47 -3.57 -23.56
CA LEU A 87 -27.66 -2.23 -23.02
C LEU A 87 -28.95 -1.61 -23.57
N ILE A 88 -30.01 -1.61 -22.76
CA ILE A 88 -31.34 -1.15 -23.15
C ILE A 88 -31.80 -0.05 -22.20
N ILE A 89 -32.19 1.10 -22.77
CA ILE A 89 -32.68 2.24 -22.00
C ILE A 89 -34.00 2.76 -22.59
N HIS A 90 -34.71 3.60 -21.82
CA HIS A 90 -35.83 4.36 -22.35
C HIS A 90 -35.34 5.42 -23.34
N LYS A 91 -36.07 5.67 -24.43
CA LYS A 91 -35.70 6.62 -25.49
C LYS A 91 -35.46 8.04 -24.96
N ASP A 92 -36.26 8.47 -23.98
CA ASP A 92 -36.15 9.80 -23.37
C ASP A 92 -34.91 9.95 -22.47
N SER A 93 -34.26 8.84 -22.11
CA SER A 93 -33.07 8.82 -21.26
C SER A 93 -31.76 8.92 -22.04
N LEU A 94 -31.79 8.98 -23.38
CA LEU A 94 -30.58 8.91 -24.21
C LEU A 94 -29.53 9.98 -23.87
N GLU A 95 -29.96 11.24 -23.73
CA GLU A 95 -29.04 12.34 -23.44
C GLU A 95 -28.47 12.26 -22.01
N SER A 96 -29.30 11.87 -21.04
CA SER A 96 -28.84 11.59 -19.68
C SER A 96 -27.85 10.42 -19.65
N PHE A 97 -28.10 9.39 -20.46
CA PHE A 97 -27.21 8.24 -20.57
C PHE A 97 -25.84 8.64 -21.11
N LYS A 98 -25.80 9.36 -22.24
CA LYS A 98 -24.55 9.87 -22.83
C LYS A 98 -23.76 10.69 -21.80
N LYS A 99 -24.43 11.62 -21.11
CA LYS A 99 -23.80 12.47 -20.10
C LYS A 99 -23.22 11.67 -18.92
N ASN A 100 -23.96 10.68 -18.41
CA ASN A 100 -23.51 9.89 -17.26
C ASN A 100 -22.41 8.89 -17.60
N THR A 101 -22.18 8.62 -18.89
CA THR A 101 -21.27 7.56 -19.36
C THR A 101 -20.11 8.09 -20.21
N GLU A 102 -20.05 9.39 -20.48
CA GLU A 102 -19.10 10.05 -21.40
C GLU A 102 -17.62 9.70 -21.15
N LYS A 103 -17.25 9.35 -19.92
CA LYS A 103 -15.87 9.02 -19.53
C LYS A 103 -15.43 7.60 -19.86
N VAL A 104 -16.37 6.72 -20.18
CA VAL A 104 -16.12 5.28 -20.34
C VAL A 104 -16.91 4.65 -21.50
N PHE A 105 -17.81 5.38 -22.15
CA PHE A 105 -18.63 4.86 -23.23
C PHE A 105 -18.81 5.91 -24.33
N THR A 106 -18.44 5.51 -25.55
CA THR A 106 -18.67 6.30 -26.76
C THR A 106 -19.91 5.77 -27.45
N TYR A 107 -20.97 6.58 -27.46
CA TYR A 107 -22.20 6.25 -28.17
C TYR A 107 -22.01 6.34 -29.68
N ASP A 108 -22.51 5.34 -30.41
CA ASP A 108 -22.39 5.26 -31.87
C ASP A 108 -23.77 5.29 -32.55
N SER A 109 -24.66 4.37 -32.17
CA SER A 109 -26.02 4.28 -32.74
C SER A 109 -27.00 3.59 -31.78
N PHE A 110 -28.30 3.55 -32.14
CA PHE A 110 -29.29 2.76 -31.43
C PHE A 110 -30.20 1.98 -32.38
N THR A 111 -30.78 0.89 -31.88
CA THR A 111 -31.88 0.17 -32.54
C THR A 111 -33.13 0.21 -31.66
N ALA A 112 -34.31 0.43 -32.26
CA ALA A 112 -35.56 0.43 -31.51
C ALA A 112 -35.91 -1.01 -31.10
N VAL A 113 -36.17 -1.22 -29.81
CA VAL A 113 -36.67 -2.50 -29.28
C VAL A 113 -38.20 -2.48 -29.26
N ASP A 114 -38.77 -1.36 -28.80
CA ASP A 114 -40.22 -1.10 -28.79
C ASP A 114 -40.48 0.42 -28.90
N GLU A 115 -41.73 0.86 -28.70
CA GLU A 115 -42.14 2.28 -28.80
C GLU A 115 -41.45 3.22 -27.78
N THR A 116 -40.90 2.64 -26.71
CA THR A 116 -40.36 3.34 -25.54
C THR A 116 -38.90 3.03 -25.27
N LYS A 117 -38.38 1.90 -25.75
CA LYS A 117 -37.03 1.40 -25.47
C LYS A 117 -36.14 1.35 -26.69
N ILE A 118 -34.88 1.67 -26.46
CA ILE A 118 -33.81 1.61 -27.46
C ILE A 118 -32.66 0.76 -26.92
N LYS A 119 -32.08 -0.05 -27.81
CA LYS A 119 -30.83 -0.77 -27.59
C LYS A 119 -29.69 0.08 -28.08
N LEU A 120 -28.70 0.33 -27.23
CA LEU A 120 -27.56 1.18 -27.56
C LEU A 120 -26.40 0.35 -28.13
N HIS A 121 -25.71 0.93 -29.11
CA HIS A 121 -24.47 0.43 -29.67
C HIS A 121 -23.38 1.50 -29.49
N GLY A 122 -22.19 1.06 -29.08
CA GLY A 122 -21.08 1.93 -28.77
C GLY A 122 -19.87 1.18 -28.27
N ASP A 123 -18.80 1.93 -28.06
CA ASP A 123 -17.52 1.41 -27.61
C ASP A 123 -17.31 1.72 -26.14
N PHE A 124 -16.92 0.69 -25.38
CA PHE A 124 -16.56 0.83 -23.98
C PHE A 124 -15.06 1.12 -23.84
N ASP A 125 -14.72 2.35 -23.42
CA ASP A 125 -13.35 2.75 -23.14
C ASP A 125 -13.03 2.62 -21.66
N PHE A 126 -12.43 1.48 -21.34
CA PHE A 126 -11.85 1.23 -20.03
C PHE A 126 -10.33 1.23 -20.07
N ASN A 127 -9.75 2.39 -20.40
CA ASN A 127 -8.31 2.58 -20.26
C ASN A 127 -7.92 2.96 -18.82
N ILE A 128 -7.30 2.02 -18.10
CA ILE A 128 -6.47 2.32 -16.93
C ILE A 128 -5.02 2.15 -17.37
N GLU A 129 -4.18 3.14 -17.08
CA GLU A 129 -2.76 3.10 -17.41
C GLU A 129 -2.14 1.76 -16.99
N ALA A 130 -1.57 1.02 -17.95
CA ALA A 130 -1.05 -0.32 -17.72
C ALA A 130 -0.01 -0.39 -16.58
N GLY A 131 0.71 0.72 -16.36
CA GLY A 131 1.64 0.86 -15.24
C GLY A 131 0.97 0.78 -13.86
N LEU A 132 -0.28 1.22 -13.72
CA LEU A 132 -1.05 1.12 -12.48
C LEU A 132 -1.67 -0.27 -12.31
N MET A 133 -2.10 -0.89 -13.41
CA MET A 133 -2.66 -2.25 -13.41
C MET A 133 -1.62 -3.32 -13.07
N GLY A 134 -0.34 -3.10 -13.37
CA GLY A 134 0.73 -4.07 -13.12
C GLY A 134 1.40 -3.97 -11.75
N ARG A 135 1.07 -2.96 -10.93
CA ARG A 135 1.81 -2.67 -9.70
C ARG A 135 0.96 -2.94 -8.46
N ASN A 136 1.61 -3.54 -7.46
CA ASN A 136 1.11 -3.69 -6.11
C ASN A 136 1.94 -2.81 -5.17
N LEU A 137 1.38 -2.49 -4.00
CA LEU A 137 2.12 -1.77 -2.96
C LEU A 137 3.25 -2.66 -2.44
N SER A 138 4.47 -2.15 -2.41
CA SER A 138 5.68 -2.89 -2.04
C SER A 138 5.78 -3.07 -0.53
N ASP A 139 6.25 -4.23 -0.09
CA ASP A 139 6.62 -4.53 1.31
C ASP A 139 8.07 -5.02 1.45
N ILE A 140 8.88 -4.86 0.40
CA ILE A 140 10.22 -5.43 0.29
C ILE A 140 11.16 -4.79 1.31
N VAL A 141 11.14 -3.45 1.43
CA VAL A 141 12.04 -2.74 2.35
C VAL A 141 11.68 -3.11 3.78
N TRP A 142 10.40 -3.17 4.11
CA TRP A 142 9.96 -3.55 5.45
C TRP A 142 10.25 -5.00 5.82
N ASN A 143 10.03 -5.94 4.90
CA ASN A 143 10.40 -7.34 5.11
C ASN A 143 11.91 -7.49 5.29
N SER A 144 12.71 -6.69 4.58
CA SER A 144 14.16 -6.63 4.77
C SER A 144 14.52 -6.03 6.14
N TYR A 145 13.85 -4.94 6.54
CA TYR A 145 14.04 -4.28 7.85
C TYR A 145 13.88 -5.28 9.01
N LYS A 146 12.81 -6.07 8.98
CA LYS A 146 12.50 -7.08 10.01
C LYS A 146 13.56 -8.19 10.16
N GLN A 147 14.40 -8.41 9.14
CA GLN A 147 15.47 -9.40 9.17
C GLN A 147 16.80 -8.83 9.70
N THR A 148 16.85 -7.54 10.02
CA THR A 148 18.07 -6.89 10.50
C THR A 148 18.17 -6.90 12.02
N ASN A 149 19.39 -6.68 12.52
CA ASN A 149 19.65 -6.50 13.95
C ASN A 149 19.14 -5.14 14.49
N TYR A 150 18.62 -4.26 13.64
CA TYR A 150 18.11 -2.94 14.06
C TYR A 150 16.77 -3.08 14.81
N LEU A 151 16.06 -4.18 14.59
CA LEU A 151 14.77 -4.45 15.23
C LEU A 151 14.87 -4.40 16.77
N SER A 152 15.98 -4.87 17.35
CA SER A 152 16.18 -4.91 18.79
C SER A 152 16.40 -3.54 19.44
N ILE A 153 16.74 -2.53 18.65
CA ILE A 153 16.95 -1.14 19.11
C ILE A 153 15.88 -0.18 18.56
N THR A 154 14.87 -0.70 17.87
CA THR A 154 13.73 0.09 17.39
C THR A 154 12.62 -0.01 18.41
N ASP A 155 11.95 1.12 18.67
CA ASP A 155 10.82 1.14 19.59
C ASP A 155 9.67 0.25 19.10
N PHE A 156 9.04 -0.49 20.02
CA PHE A 156 7.98 -1.42 19.68
C PHE A 156 6.72 -0.73 19.15
N GLU A 157 6.38 0.46 19.64
CA GLU A 157 5.24 1.24 19.15
C GLU A 157 5.49 1.68 17.71
N CYS A 158 6.71 2.12 17.40
CA CYS A 158 7.13 2.42 16.03
C CYS A 158 6.96 1.22 15.11
N LEU A 159 7.48 0.05 15.50
CA LEU A 159 7.37 -1.18 14.71
C LEU A 159 5.91 -1.57 14.46
N THR A 160 5.06 -1.45 15.48
CA THR A 160 3.63 -1.77 15.40
C THR A 160 2.90 -0.81 14.46
N ALA A 161 3.22 0.48 14.53
CA ALA A 161 2.62 1.49 13.67
C ALA A 161 3.00 1.27 12.19
N ILE A 162 4.29 1.00 11.91
CA ILE A 162 4.77 0.67 10.56
C ILE A 162 4.12 -0.62 10.06
N GLU A 163 4.10 -1.70 10.86
CA GLU A 163 3.47 -2.97 10.47
C GLU A 163 1.99 -2.79 10.12
N THR A 164 1.28 -1.89 10.79
CA THR A 164 -0.14 -1.58 10.49
C THR A 164 -0.31 -1.05 9.06
N TYR A 165 0.59 -0.20 8.56
CA TYR A 165 0.57 0.24 7.16
C TYR A 165 0.71 -0.95 6.22
N TYR A 166 1.70 -1.81 6.44
CA TYR A 166 1.95 -2.95 5.55
C TYR A 166 0.85 -4.02 5.59
N GLN A 167 0.18 -4.21 6.74
CA GLN A 167 -1.00 -5.09 6.82
C GLN A 167 -2.16 -4.54 6.00
N LEU A 168 -2.44 -3.24 6.10
CA LEU A 168 -3.48 -2.59 5.28
C LEU A 168 -3.12 -2.60 3.79
N GLN A 169 -1.86 -2.40 3.43
CA GLN A 169 -1.38 -2.52 2.04
C GLN A 169 -1.62 -3.93 1.50
N LYS A 170 -1.32 -4.97 2.30
CA LYS A 170 -1.56 -6.37 1.92
C LYS A 170 -3.04 -6.64 1.66
N GLU A 171 -3.94 -6.10 2.49
CA GLU A 171 -5.37 -6.20 2.25
C GLU A 171 -5.79 -5.52 0.93
N VAL A 172 -5.29 -4.31 0.68
CA VAL A 172 -5.56 -3.57 -0.56
C VAL A 172 -5.03 -4.32 -1.78
N ASN A 173 -3.81 -4.84 -1.72
CA ASN A 173 -3.21 -5.66 -2.78
C ASN A 173 -4.08 -6.90 -3.04
N GLY A 174 -4.52 -7.61 -1.99
CA GLY A 174 -5.40 -8.78 -2.15
C GLY A 174 -6.73 -8.44 -2.83
N LYS A 175 -7.36 -7.31 -2.50
CA LYS A 175 -8.59 -6.85 -3.18
C LYS A 175 -8.33 -6.38 -4.61
N THR A 176 -7.17 -5.79 -4.85
CA THR A 176 -6.74 -5.34 -6.17
C THR A 176 -6.57 -6.53 -7.11
N GLU A 177 -5.93 -7.61 -6.67
CA GLU A 177 -5.77 -8.83 -7.46
C GLU A 177 -7.11 -9.50 -7.80
N VAL A 178 -8.03 -9.60 -6.83
CA VAL A 178 -9.39 -10.13 -7.10
C VAL A 178 -10.08 -9.28 -8.17
N TRP A 179 -10.10 -7.97 -8.01
CA TRP A 179 -10.74 -7.07 -8.97
C TRP A 179 -10.09 -7.12 -10.36
N LYS A 180 -8.75 -7.19 -10.44
CA LYS A 180 -8.03 -7.35 -11.71
C LYS A 180 -8.40 -8.65 -12.42
N ASN A 181 -8.46 -9.75 -11.68
CA ASN A 181 -8.83 -11.05 -12.24
C ASN A 181 -10.25 -11.02 -12.80
N ASP A 182 -11.22 -10.50 -12.03
CA ASP A 182 -12.61 -10.33 -12.48
C ASP A 182 -12.68 -9.45 -13.75
N PHE A 183 -11.87 -8.39 -13.81
CA PHE A 183 -11.81 -7.48 -14.97
C PHE A 183 -11.20 -8.14 -16.22
N PHE A 184 -10.03 -8.78 -16.10
CA PHE A 184 -9.31 -9.35 -17.24
C PHE A 184 -9.95 -10.61 -17.81
N GLN A 185 -10.65 -11.38 -16.98
CA GLN A 185 -11.41 -12.55 -17.44
C GLN A 185 -12.69 -12.13 -18.20
N ALA A 186 -13.11 -10.86 -18.07
CA ALA A 186 -14.38 -10.35 -18.60
C ALA A 186 -15.62 -11.15 -18.13
N ASP A 187 -15.49 -11.94 -17.08
CA ASP A 187 -16.56 -12.77 -16.53
C ASP A 187 -17.71 -11.93 -15.95
N PHE A 188 -17.44 -10.65 -15.64
CA PHE A 188 -18.42 -9.72 -15.10
C PHE A 188 -19.57 -9.39 -16.08
N THR A 189 -19.42 -9.61 -17.39
CA THR A 189 -20.51 -9.43 -18.36
C THR A 189 -21.23 -10.72 -18.71
N SER A 190 -21.00 -11.82 -18.00
CA SER A 190 -21.64 -13.11 -18.30
C SER A 190 -23.11 -13.17 -17.87
N ASN A 191 -23.43 -12.58 -16.72
CA ASN A 191 -24.78 -12.51 -16.17
C ASN A 191 -24.85 -11.42 -15.07
N LEU A 192 -26.07 -11.10 -14.62
CA LEU A 192 -26.32 -10.08 -13.60
C LEU A 192 -25.68 -10.39 -12.23
N GLU A 193 -25.54 -11.66 -11.85
CA GLU A 193 -24.90 -12.04 -10.58
C GLU A 193 -23.41 -11.69 -10.60
N GLU A 194 -22.70 -12.07 -11.66
CA GLU A 194 -21.29 -11.75 -11.84
C GLU A 194 -21.07 -10.24 -12.02
N THR A 195 -21.96 -9.54 -12.72
CA THR A 195 -21.95 -8.06 -12.80
C THR A 195 -22.04 -7.43 -11.41
N ASN A 196 -23.00 -7.87 -10.59
CA ASN A 196 -23.18 -7.34 -9.24
C ASN A 196 -21.99 -7.67 -8.33
N LYS A 197 -21.43 -8.88 -8.45
CA LYS A 197 -20.23 -9.30 -7.73
C LYS A 197 -19.02 -8.45 -8.08
N PHE A 198 -18.78 -8.18 -9.37
CA PHE A 198 -17.72 -7.30 -9.84
C PHE A 198 -17.88 -5.87 -9.28
N MET A 199 -19.07 -5.29 -9.40
CA MET A 199 -19.33 -3.93 -8.87
C MET A 199 -19.20 -3.84 -7.36
N ASN A 200 -19.57 -4.91 -6.64
CA ASN A 200 -19.34 -4.97 -5.20
C ASN A 200 -17.85 -5.09 -4.86
N ASN A 201 -17.10 -5.94 -5.56
CA ASN A 201 -15.65 -6.08 -5.37
C ASN A 201 -14.93 -4.75 -5.62
N TRP A 202 -15.30 -4.03 -6.68
CA TRP A 202 -14.77 -2.71 -6.99
C TRP A 202 -15.08 -1.69 -5.88
N ARG A 203 -16.33 -1.66 -5.39
CA ARG A 203 -16.71 -0.78 -4.27
C ARG A 203 -15.89 -1.07 -3.01
N VAL A 204 -15.73 -2.34 -2.67
CA VAL A 204 -14.91 -2.76 -1.51
C VAL A 204 -13.45 -2.35 -1.69
N LEU A 205 -12.90 -2.51 -2.90
CA LEU A 205 -11.55 -2.06 -3.23
C LEU A 205 -11.39 -0.55 -3.00
N LEU A 206 -12.28 0.27 -3.58
CA LEU A 206 -12.24 1.74 -3.41
C LEU A 206 -12.32 2.16 -1.94
N MET A 207 -13.18 1.50 -1.16
CA MET A 207 -13.30 1.77 0.28
C MET A 207 -11.99 1.45 1.03
N LYS A 208 -11.36 0.30 0.74
CA LYS A 208 -10.09 -0.10 1.36
C LYS A 208 -8.94 0.81 0.95
N GLN A 209 -8.86 1.21 -0.31
CA GLN A 209 -7.89 2.18 -0.80
C GLN A 209 -8.05 3.52 -0.09
N LYS A 210 -9.30 4.03 0.03
CA LYS A 210 -9.58 5.29 0.73
C LYS A 210 -9.19 5.23 2.21
N LEU A 211 -9.50 4.14 2.90
CA LEU A 211 -9.09 3.93 4.29
C LEU A 211 -7.57 4.00 4.45
N LEU A 212 -6.82 3.32 3.58
CA LEU A 212 -5.36 3.33 3.62
C LEU A 212 -4.80 4.72 3.25
N LEU A 213 -5.39 5.43 2.29
CA LEU A 213 -5.02 6.82 1.97
C LEU A 213 -5.25 7.77 3.14
N ASP A 214 -6.34 7.60 3.89
CA ASP A 214 -6.60 8.36 5.10
C ASP A 214 -5.56 8.05 6.19
N TYR A 215 -5.15 6.78 6.31
CA TYR A 215 -4.10 6.38 7.25
C TYR A 215 -2.72 6.98 6.88
N TYR A 216 -2.39 7.08 5.58
CA TYR A 216 -1.16 7.73 5.11
C TYR A 216 -1.04 9.20 5.49
N LYS A 217 -2.13 9.91 5.81
CA LYS A 217 -2.06 11.30 6.28
C LYS A 217 -1.28 11.47 7.59
N PHE A 218 -1.10 10.39 8.35
CA PHE A 218 -0.42 10.39 9.64
C PHE A 218 1.00 9.83 9.58
N ILE A 219 1.51 9.50 8.38
CA ILE A 219 2.77 8.79 8.23
C ILE A 219 3.96 9.57 8.78
N ASP A 220 4.07 10.86 8.48
CA ASP A 220 5.20 11.68 8.91
C ASP A 220 5.24 11.79 10.45
N ASN A 221 4.08 11.86 11.12
CA ASN A 221 4.00 11.88 12.58
C ASN A 221 4.44 10.55 13.21
N ILE A 222 4.09 9.43 12.59
CA ILE A 222 4.47 8.10 13.07
C ILE A 222 5.97 7.89 12.92
N LEU A 223 6.53 8.27 11.77
CA LEU A 223 7.96 8.11 11.49
C LEU A 223 8.83 9.07 12.29
N ALA A 224 8.36 10.27 12.58
CA ALA A 224 9.07 11.20 13.48
C ALA A 224 9.24 10.64 14.91
N ASN A 225 8.33 9.77 15.36
CA ASN A 225 8.43 9.10 16.66
C ASN A 225 9.31 7.83 16.62
N CYS A 226 9.84 7.46 15.46
CA CYS A 226 10.71 6.29 15.26
C CYS A 226 12.22 6.61 15.31
N GLU A 227 12.58 7.90 15.17
CA GLU A 227 13.96 8.41 15.22
C GLU A 227 14.53 8.30 16.64
#